data_AF-A0AAU1EUS8-F1
#
_entry.id   AF-A0AAU1EUS8-F1
#
_cell.length_a   1.000
_cell.length_b   1.000
_cell.length_c   1.000
_cell.angle_alpha   90.00
_cell.angle_beta   90.00
_cell.angle_gamma   90.00
#
_symmetry.space_group_name_H-M   'P 1'
#
loop_
_entity.id
_entity.type
_entity.pdbx_description
1 polymer ?
#
loop_
_entity_poly.entity_id
_entity_poly.type
_entity_poly.pdbx_seq_one_letter_code
_entity_poly.pdbx_strand_id
1 'polypeptide(L)'
;MDQPYGYQILGGMLRYGNYDPSFINPIAEHVTQLHHDKPDMFMLNKPSGLGDHDWGFNASGKMGAGYDPLASVLEGPGHSPEAASKFFDDQTVPTVYAEDGSIKKGETLGYNYLEEFLKEDFKWPADTLMVPAEGDVSDVRNSGPDALGHALEAATTGRAYDDDAGDAIRHRPEMVRLTERLVQEFGTHPGLLAHNENGDLENAETGPLYAMRDSMGDITAEYMGDFQRTMYNGAPDKFPAFGDSATFDPDQAKNFLSVVGQDPDAYASITSAQQAYTSDLVDDAINGDTASKASVDGRVRDAVAPGAAMAGIMSEARAHAVIDYHTAKDEEFNAAAEEKAGWVNRIVSMGTAGVGERVPIAGEVLGWVQEDITSSVLETIAKDSADDASQAAGEEYTSGRTAALDSSEAAVSRAVLNNQEGPYSDPDTASQLKSAAKTQAGNSHGEGAKWYAASHTS
;
A
#
# COMPACT_ATOMS: atom_id res chain seq x y z
N MET A 1 28.42 31.75 1.99
CA MET A 1 27.51 32.46 2.91
C MET A 1 26.63 31.36 3.42
N ASP A 2 26.92 30.91 4.64
CA ASP A 2 26.60 29.54 5.07
C ASP A 2 25.48 29.59 6.13
N GLN A 3 24.50 30.48 5.93
CA GLN A 3 23.39 30.65 6.86
C GLN A 3 22.20 29.77 6.46
N PRO A 4 21.57 29.07 7.42
CA PRO A 4 20.38 28.27 7.16
C PRO A 4 19.19 29.12 6.72
N TYR A 5 18.40 28.57 5.82
CA TYR A 5 17.07 29.06 5.50
C TYR A 5 16.10 28.70 6.63
N GLY A 6 15.07 29.53 6.83
CA GLY A 6 14.05 29.29 7.84
C GLY A 6 13.35 27.93 7.68
N TYR A 7 13.11 27.49 6.43
CA TYR A 7 12.50 26.19 6.16
C TYR A 7 13.34 24.99 6.58
N GLN A 8 14.68 25.09 6.57
CA GLN A 8 15.55 23.99 7.02
C GLN A 8 15.40 23.76 8.53
N ILE A 9 15.31 24.84 9.31
CA ILE A 9 15.09 24.78 10.76
C ILE A 9 13.68 24.30 11.07
N LEU A 10 12.69 24.81 10.33
CA LEU A 10 11.29 24.43 10.53
C LEU A 10 11.04 22.96 10.15
N GLY A 11 11.68 22.47 9.08
CA GLY A 11 11.53 21.10 8.59
C GLY A 11 11.81 20.06 9.68
N GLY A 12 12.86 20.26 10.48
CA GLY A 12 13.15 19.37 11.62
C GLY A 12 12.00 19.24 12.64
N MET A 13 11.14 20.26 12.77
CA MET A 13 9.93 20.18 13.59
C MET A 13 8.76 19.54 12.86
N LEU A 14 8.57 19.87 11.57
CA LEU A 14 7.42 19.40 10.79
C LEU A 14 7.37 17.89 10.60
N ARG A 15 8.52 17.23 10.65
CA ARG A 15 8.65 15.76 10.65
C ARG A 15 8.00 15.07 11.83
N TYR A 16 7.72 15.82 12.90
CA TYR A 16 7.23 15.26 14.15
C TYR A 16 6.01 16.07 14.62
N GLY A 17 4.85 15.42 14.59
CA GLY A 17 3.64 15.93 15.21
C GLY A 17 2.52 16.25 14.22
N ASN A 18 1.35 16.48 14.79
CA ASN A 18 0.14 16.77 14.05
C ASN A 18 -0.08 18.29 14.00
N TYR A 19 0.02 18.85 12.80
CA TYR A 19 -0.11 20.29 12.54
C TYR A 19 -1.42 20.62 11.83
N ASP A 20 -1.97 21.79 12.13
CA ASP A 20 -3.17 22.27 11.46
C ASP A 20 -2.92 22.48 9.95
N PRO A 21 -3.82 22.03 9.05
CA PRO A 21 -3.69 22.23 7.61
C PRO A 21 -3.44 23.68 7.19
N SER A 22 -4.01 24.65 7.91
CA SER A 22 -3.79 26.08 7.64
C SER A 22 -2.36 26.55 7.91
N PHE A 23 -1.59 25.79 8.70
CA PHE A 23 -0.18 26.02 8.97
C PHE A 23 0.72 25.25 8.00
N ILE A 24 0.50 23.95 7.79
CA ILE A 24 1.41 23.11 7.02
C ILE A 24 1.27 23.31 5.50
N ASN A 25 0.06 23.43 4.96
CA ASN A 25 -0.14 23.50 3.50
C ASN A 25 0.59 24.69 2.86
N PRO A 26 0.53 25.94 3.37
CA PRO A 26 1.26 27.05 2.75
C PRO A 26 2.77 26.83 2.71
N ILE A 27 3.32 26.10 3.69
CA ILE A 27 4.74 25.83 3.82
C ILE A 27 5.15 24.73 2.83
N ALA A 28 4.39 23.63 2.77
CA ALA A 28 4.59 22.57 1.80
C ALA A 28 4.49 23.09 0.36
N GLU A 29 3.41 23.83 0.05
CA GLU A 29 3.20 24.45 -1.28
C GLU A 29 4.38 25.30 -1.72
N HIS A 30 4.90 26.16 -0.83
CA HIS A 30 5.99 27.06 -1.16
C HIS A 30 7.34 26.33 -1.27
N VAL A 31 7.64 25.39 -0.38
CA VAL A 31 8.86 24.58 -0.48
C VAL A 31 8.88 23.78 -1.78
N THR A 32 7.75 23.19 -2.19
CA THR A 32 7.65 22.48 -3.48
C THR A 32 7.85 23.42 -4.67
N GLN A 33 7.34 24.66 -4.62
CA GLN A 33 7.59 25.66 -5.67
C GLN A 33 9.05 26.10 -5.73
N LEU A 34 9.69 26.31 -4.57
CA LEU A 34 11.12 26.63 -4.51
C LEU A 34 11.98 25.48 -5.06
N HIS A 35 11.62 24.24 -4.75
CA HIS A 35 12.31 23.05 -5.25
C HIS A 35 12.15 22.92 -6.78
N HIS A 36 10.95 23.12 -7.30
CA HIS A 36 10.69 23.13 -8.74
C HIS A 36 11.56 24.19 -9.46
N ASP A 37 11.60 25.42 -8.93
CA ASP A 37 12.35 26.52 -9.54
C ASP A 37 13.88 26.37 -9.37
N LYS A 38 14.32 25.87 -8.21
CA LYS A 38 15.73 25.80 -7.78
C LYS A 38 15.98 24.55 -6.93
N PRO A 39 16.09 23.35 -7.54
CA PRO A 39 16.12 22.07 -6.82
C PRO A 39 17.33 21.90 -5.88
N ASP A 40 18.41 22.64 -6.12
CA ASP A 40 19.61 22.57 -5.28
C ASP A 40 19.66 23.67 -4.20
N MET A 41 18.66 24.58 -4.14
CA MET A 41 18.70 25.83 -3.35
C MET A 41 19.06 25.60 -1.88
N PHE A 42 18.40 24.64 -1.23
CA PHE A 42 18.59 24.34 0.18
C PHE A 42 19.88 23.57 0.45
N MET A 43 20.38 22.85 -0.56
CA MET A 43 21.62 22.07 -0.45
C MET A 43 22.88 22.94 -0.57
N LEU A 44 22.79 24.16 -1.10
CA LEU A 44 23.95 25.05 -1.32
C LEU A 44 24.65 25.53 -0.04
N ASN A 45 23.95 25.56 1.10
CA ASN A 45 24.53 25.98 2.38
C ASN A 45 24.93 24.79 3.29
N LYS A 46 24.78 23.56 2.78
CA LYS A 46 25.15 22.33 3.48
C LYS A 46 26.67 22.31 3.73
N PRO A 47 27.13 22.10 4.97
CA PRO A 47 28.55 21.94 5.25
C PRO A 47 29.05 20.62 4.64
N SER A 48 30.10 20.70 3.83
CA SER A 48 30.71 19.53 3.19
C SER A 48 31.90 19.01 4.02
N GLY A 49 31.97 17.69 4.21
CA GLY A 49 33.17 17.00 4.70
C GLY A 49 33.36 16.98 6.23
N LEU A 50 32.31 17.22 7.02
CA LEU A 50 32.41 17.21 8.49
C LEU A 50 32.24 15.82 9.12
N GLY A 51 31.60 14.87 8.44
CA GLY A 51 31.47 13.47 8.91
C GLY A 51 30.75 13.31 10.26
N ASP A 52 29.97 14.31 10.67
CA ASP A 52 29.26 14.33 11.94
C ASP A 52 27.75 14.17 11.69
N HIS A 53 27.17 13.10 12.22
CA HIS A 53 25.74 12.78 12.11
C HIS A 53 24.86 13.75 12.92
N ASP A 54 25.42 14.43 13.92
CA ASP A 54 24.69 15.30 14.84
C ASP A 54 24.64 16.77 14.37
N TRP A 55 25.25 17.09 13.23
CA TRP A 55 25.31 18.44 12.65
C TRP A 55 24.15 18.78 11.71
N GLY A 56 23.06 18.01 11.78
CA GLY A 56 21.83 18.21 11.01
C GLY A 56 20.87 19.24 11.60
N PHE A 57 19.90 19.69 10.80
CA PHE A 57 18.71 20.40 11.31
C PHE A 57 17.60 19.44 11.73
N ASN A 58 17.79 18.14 11.51
CA ASN A 58 16.93 17.09 12.01
C ASN A 58 17.56 16.40 13.23
N ALA A 59 16.98 16.66 14.41
CA ALA A 59 17.52 16.17 15.68
C ALA A 59 17.39 14.64 15.87
N SER A 60 16.56 13.94 15.08
CA SER A 60 16.40 12.49 15.17
C SER A 60 17.45 11.70 14.39
N GLY A 61 18.10 12.32 13.41
CA GLY A 61 18.97 11.65 12.44
C GLY A 61 18.27 10.66 11.51
N LYS A 62 16.95 10.46 11.61
CA LYS A 62 16.15 9.57 10.74
C LYS A 62 15.53 10.37 9.59
N MET A 63 15.34 9.77 8.42
CA MET A 63 14.71 10.43 7.26
C MET A 63 15.48 11.65 6.72
N GLY A 64 16.81 11.63 6.82
CA GLY A 64 17.70 12.68 6.31
C GLY A 64 18.16 13.68 7.38
N ALA A 65 19.17 14.48 7.02
CA ALA A 65 19.87 15.40 7.91
C ALA A 65 19.13 16.73 8.17
N GLY A 66 18.06 17.03 7.41
CA GLY A 66 17.25 18.24 7.54
C GLY A 66 17.78 19.46 6.78
N TYR A 67 18.76 19.30 5.90
CA TYR A 67 19.26 20.39 5.04
C TYR A 67 18.34 20.65 3.86
N ASP A 68 17.61 19.65 3.40
CA ASP A 68 16.52 19.88 2.45
C ASP A 68 15.16 19.74 3.16
N PRO A 69 14.33 20.78 3.17
CA PRO A 69 13.03 20.72 3.84
C PRO A 69 12.00 19.89 3.06
N LEU A 70 12.27 19.46 1.82
CA LEU A 70 11.27 18.81 0.97
C LEU A 70 10.68 17.55 1.62
N ALA A 71 11.54 16.62 2.07
CA ALA A 71 11.08 15.42 2.79
C ALA A 71 10.31 15.80 4.06
N SER A 72 10.73 16.86 4.76
CA SER A 72 10.08 17.30 6.00
C SER A 72 8.68 17.85 5.78
N VAL A 73 8.45 18.57 4.68
CA VAL A 73 7.14 19.13 4.36
C VAL A 73 6.21 18.15 3.64
N LEU A 74 6.72 16.98 3.24
CA LEU A 74 5.92 15.84 2.79
C LEU A 74 5.54 14.94 3.98
N GLU A 75 6.45 14.77 4.94
CA GLU A 75 6.18 14.03 6.17
C GLU A 75 5.07 14.69 7.01
N GLY A 76 5.08 16.02 7.12
CA GLY A 76 4.08 16.76 7.89
C GLY A 76 2.62 16.47 7.47
N PRO A 77 2.27 16.56 6.17
CA PRO A 77 1.00 16.09 5.63
C PRO A 77 0.72 14.60 5.89
N GLY A 78 1.71 13.73 5.94
CA GLY A 78 1.54 12.32 6.32
C GLY A 78 0.87 12.13 7.69
N HIS A 79 1.11 13.06 8.63
CA HIS A 79 0.44 13.06 9.94
C HIS A 79 -0.90 13.82 9.98
N SER A 80 -1.31 14.43 8.86
CA SER A 80 -2.50 15.29 8.78
C SER A 80 -3.31 14.99 7.49
N PRO A 81 -4.27 14.06 7.55
CA PRO A 81 -5.02 13.62 6.38
C PRO A 81 -5.77 14.74 5.66
N GLU A 82 -6.31 15.71 6.41
CA GLU A 82 -6.93 16.89 5.80
C GLU A 82 -5.92 17.76 5.05
N ALA A 83 -4.69 17.92 5.58
CA ALA A 83 -3.64 18.67 4.90
C ALA A 83 -3.17 17.95 3.65
N ALA A 84 -2.94 16.64 3.74
CA ALA A 84 -2.54 15.80 2.62
C ALA A 84 -3.58 15.77 1.51
N SER A 85 -4.85 15.54 1.87
CA SER A 85 -5.98 15.58 0.92
C SER A 85 -6.00 16.91 0.17
N LYS A 86 -5.88 18.05 0.87
CA LYS A 86 -5.88 19.37 0.24
C LYS A 86 -4.64 19.60 -0.64
N PHE A 87 -3.49 19.06 -0.27
CA PHE A 87 -2.24 19.25 -1.00
C PHE A 87 -2.23 18.53 -2.34
N PHE A 88 -2.83 17.34 -2.41
CA PHE A 88 -2.90 16.53 -3.64
C PHE A 88 -4.22 16.63 -4.41
N ASP A 89 -5.22 17.35 -3.88
CA ASP A 89 -6.50 17.57 -4.54
C ASP A 89 -6.34 18.32 -5.87
N ASP A 90 -6.74 17.68 -6.96
CA ASP A 90 -6.69 18.22 -8.31
C ASP A 90 -7.71 19.35 -8.56
N GLN A 91 -8.68 19.49 -7.66
CA GLN A 91 -9.69 20.55 -7.71
C GLN A 91 -9.27 21.80 -6.93
N THR A 92 -8.24 21.69 -6.09
CA THR A 92 -7.71 22.82 -5.31
C THR A 92 -6.74 23.62 -6.18
N VAL A 93 -6.97 24.94 -6.28
CA VAL A 93 -6.04 25.86 -6.97
C VAL A 93 -4.90 26.20 -6.02
N PRO A 94 -3.64 25.82 -6.33
CA PRO A 94 -2.50 26.12 -5.46
C PRO A 94 -2.26 27.62 -5.32
N THR A 95 -1.79 28.04 -4.15
CA THR A 95 -1.33 29.41 -3.96
C THR A 95 0.04 29.57 -4.60
N VAL A 96 0.23 30.60 -5.44
CA VAL A 96 1.56 30.89 -6.03
C VAL A 96 2.35 31.83 -5.13
N TYR A 97 3.59 31.46 -4.83
CA TYR A 97 4.48 32.23 -3.96
C TYR A 97 5.62 32.87 -4.76
N ALA A 98 6.15 33.98 -4.25
CA ALA A 98 7.46 34.50 -4.61
C ALA A 98 8.53 33.86 -3.72
N GLU A 99 9.80 34.00 -4.12
CA GLU A 99 10.94 33.40 -3.41
C GLU A 99 11.01 33.80 -1.92
N ASP A 100 10.51 34.98 -1.56
CA ASP A 100 10.43 35.46 -0.18
C ASP A 100 9.21 34.96 0.62
N GLY A 101 8.36 34.12 0.01
CA GLY A 101 7.12 33.60 0.58
C GLY A 101 5.93 34.54 0.48
N SER A 102 6.04 35.69 -0.19
CA SER A 102 4.88 36.54 -0.45
C SER A 102 3.98 35.95 -1.54
N ILE A 103 2.65 36.08 -1.38
CA ILE A 103 1.68 35.55 -2.35
C ILE A 103 1.67 36.39 -3.63
N LYS A 104 1.89 35.75 -4.77
CA LYS A 104 1.73 36.35 -6.10
C LYS A 104 0.27 36.30 -6.55
N LYS A 105 -0.46 37.37 -6.26
CA LYS A 105 -1.90 37.46 -6.57
C LYS A 105 -2.16 37.42 -8.08
N GLY A 106 -3.07 36.54 -8.50
CA GLY A 106 -3.52 36.44 -9.88
C GLY A 106 -2.63 35.59 -10.78
N GLU A 107 -1.58 34.97 -10.23
CA GLU A 107 -0.81 33.95 -10.93
C GLU A 107 -1.41 32.56 -10.70
N THR A 108 -1.14 31.65 -11.62
CA THR A 108 -1.59 30.26 -11.59
C THR A 108 -0.38 29.35 -11.75
N LEU A 109 -0.31 28.29 -10.94
CA LEU A 109 0.73 27.29 -11.08
C LEU A 109 0.53 26.49 -12.37
N GLY A 110 1.61 26.25 -13.12
CA GLY A 110 1.57 25.55 -14.41
C GLY A 110 1.56 24.03 -14.31
N TYR A 111 1.53 23.48 -13.09
CA TYR A 111 1.64 22.06 -12.79
C TYR A 111 0.82 21.72 -11.52
N ASN A 112 0.46 20.44 -11.37
CA ASN A 112 -0.09 19.88 -10.14
C ASN A 112 1.05 19.26 -9.30
N TYR A 113 0.93 19.30 -7.97
CA TYR A 113 1.99 18.79 -7.09
C TYR A 113 2.20 17.28 -7.21
N LEU A 114 1.15 16.48 -7.34
CA LEU A 114 1.30 15.03 -7.55
C LEU A 114 2.11 14.77 -8.83
N GLU A 115 1.66 15.34 -9.94
CA GLU A 115 2.32 15.18 -11.24
C GLU A 115 3.77 15.65 -11.23
N GLU A 116 4.07 16.72 -10.47
CA GLU A 116 5.45 17.20 -10.30
C GLU A 116 6.34 16.16 -9.62
N PHE A 117 5.87 15.56 -8.53
CA PHE A 117 6.64 14.56 -7.77
C PHE A 117 6.79 13.22 -8.48
N LEU A 118 5.85 12.89 -9.36
CA LEU A 118 5.86 11.62 -10.10
C LEU A 118 6.69 11.66 -11.40
N LYS A 119 7.30 12.81 -11.73
CA LYS A 119 8.22 12.90 -12.87
C LYS A 119 9.44 12.02 -12.64
N GLU A 120 9.78 11.23 -13.66
CA GLU A 120 10.99 10.39 -13.67
C GLU A 120 12.27 11.22 -13.49
N ASP A 121 12.31 12.46 -14.00
CA ASP A 121 13.44 13.37 -13.86
C ASP A 121 13.37 14.31 -12.63
N PHE A 122 12.42 14.06 -11.71
CA PHE A 122 12.33 14.81 -10.46
C PHE A 122 13.61 14.61 -9.63
N LYS A 123 14.24 15.73 -9.25
CA LYS A 123 15.49 15.70 -8.49
C LYS A 123 15.23 15.55 -7.00
N TRP A 124 15.25 14.33 -6.51
CA TRP A 124 15.20 14.05 -5.07
C TRP A 124 16.51 14.48 -4.37
N PRO A 125 16.44 15.35 -3.34
CA PRO A 125 17.62 15.79 -2.60
C PRO A 125 18.31 14.62 -1.87
N ALA A 126 19.64 14.56 -1.94
CA ALA A 126 20.45 13.69 -1.09
C ALA A 126 20.71 14.37 0.26
N ASP A 127 19.69 14.41 1.12
CA ASP A 127 19.70 15.12 2.40
C ASP A 127 20.54 14.39 3.47
N THR A 128 21.86 14.30 3.29
CA THR A 128 22.69 13.35 4.08
C THR A 128 23.88 13.85 4.91
N LEU A 129 24.53 15.01 4.77
CA LEU A 129 25.88 15.26 5.38
C LEU A 129 27.05 14.29 5.06
N MET A 130 26.81 13.00 4.80
CA MET A 130 27.83 12.04 4.41
C MET A 130 28.11 12.08 2.91
N VAL A 131 29.29 11.61 2.52
CA VAL A 131 29.49 11.06 1.17
C VAL A 131 29.00 9.61 1.26
N PRO A 132 27.91 9.24 0.58
CA PRO A 132 27.45 7.85 0.59
C PRO A 132 28.57 6.94 0.07
N ALA A 133 28.67 5.72 0.56
CA ALA A 133 29.55 4.73 -0.08
C ALA A 133 29.08 4.50 -1.53
N GLU A 134 29.98 4.04 -2.41
CA GLU A 134 29.55 3.61 -3.75
C GLU A 134 28.54 2.46 -3.59
N GLY A 135 27.29 2.69 -3.99
CA GLY A 135 26.15 1.78 -3.77
C GLY A 135 25.01 2.41 -2.97
N ASP A 136 25.30 3.20 -1.94
CA ASP A 136 24.31 3.73 -0.98
C ASP A 136 23.64 5.06 -1.42
N VAL A 137 23.91 5.51 -2.65
CA VAL A 137 23.47 6.84 -3.12
C VAL A 137 21.96 6.85 -3.41
N SER A 138 21.34 5.70 -3.73
CA SER A 138 19.89 5.54 -3.84
C SER A 138 19.22 5.70 -2.48
N ASP A 139 19.69 4.96 -1.48
CA ASP A 139 19.11 4.94 -0.12
C ASP A 139 19.08 6.31 0.54
N VAL A 140 20.14 7.10 0.30
CA VAL A 140 20.27 8.47 0.79
C VAL A 140 19.24 9.44 0.18
N ARG A 141 18.65 9.12 -0.97
CA ARG A 141 17.62 9.93 -1.62
C ARG A 141 16.20 9.47 -1.29
N ASN A 142 16.03 8.34 -0.61
CA ASN A 142 14.71 7.74 -0.36
C ASN A 142 13.85 8.48 0.65
N SER A 143 14.44 9.27 1.55
CA SER A 143 13.64 9.97 2.57
C SER A 143 12.62 10.95 1.98
N GLY A 144 12.83 11.43 0.76
CA GLY A 144 11.86 12.26 0.04
C GLY A 144 10.68 11.42 -0.50
N PRO A 145 10.94 10.41 -1.35
CA PRO A 145 9.93 9.48 -1.81
C PRO A 145 9.15 8.79 -0.69
N ASP A 146 9.82 8.30 0.35
CA ASP A 146 9.17 7.66 1.51
C ASP A 146 8.18 8.61 2.20
N ALA A 147 8.60 9.86 2.48
CA ALA A 147 7.72 10.89 3.01
C ALA A 147 6.57 11.28 2.06
N LEU A 148 6.78 11.18 0.74
CA LEU A 148 5.71 11.33 -0.25
C LEU A 148 4.71 10.17 -0.14
N GLY A 149 5.19 8.95 0.05
CA GLY A 149 4.38 7.75 0.31
C GLY A 149 3.43 7.98 1.48
N HIS A 150 3.98 8.35 2.64
CA HIS A 150 3.21 8.67 3.84
C HIS A 150 2.14 9.75 3.59
N ALA A 151 2.48 10.81 2.86
CA ALA A 151 1.55 11.88 2.53
C ALA A 151 0.41 11.38 1.61
N LEU A 152 0.73 10.52 0.63
CA LEU A 152 -0.25 9.94 -0.28
C LEU A 152 -1.15 8.93 0.43
N GLU A 153 -0.60 8.11 1.30
CA GLU A 153 -1.36 7.22 2.17
C GLU A 153 -2.35 8.02 2.99
N ALA A 154 -1.90 9.11 3.63
CA ALA A 154 -2.80 9.94 4.42
C ALA A 154 -3.91 10.61 3.61
N ALA A 155 -3.59 11.06 2.39
CA ALA A 155 -4.57 11.67 1.49
C ALA A 155 -5.62 10.67 0.96
N THR A 156 -5.25 9.41 0.77
CA THR A 156 -6.10 8.37 0.15
C THR A 156 -6.88 7.54 1.17
N THR A 157 -6.35 7.36 2.39
CA THR A 157 -7.02 6.62 3.46
C THR A 157 -7.81 7.55 4.39
N GLY A 158 -7.43 8.82 4.47
CA GLY A 158 -7.97 9.76 5.45
C GLY A 158 -7.40 9.57 6.86
N ARG A 159 -6.38 8.72 7.02
CA ARG A 159 -5.73 8.36 8.29
C ARG A 159 -4.30 8.87 8.28
N ALA A 160 -3.74 9.21 9.43
CA ALA A 160 -2.30 9.45 9.45
C ALA A 160 -1.59 8.13 9.14
N TYR A 161 -0.47 8.17 8.42
CA TYR A 161 0.25 6.94 8.03
C TYR A 161 0.72 6.13 9.26
N ASP A 162 0.96 6.82 10.38
CA ASP A 162 1.38 6.24 11.66
C ASP A 162 0.20 5.91 12.61
N ASP A 163 -1.05 5.89 12.10
CA ASP A 163 -2.24 5.49 12.86
C ASP A 163 -2.60 4.01 12.63
N ASP A 164 -1.89 3.13 13.32
CA ASP A 164 -2.10 1.67 13.28
C ASP A 164 -3.41 1.21 13.96
N ALA A 165 -3.92 1.99 14.91
CA ALA A 165 -4.97 1.55 15.83
C ALA A 165 -6.36 2.13 15.56
N GLY A 166 -6.47 3.09 14.65
CA GLY A 166 -7.73 3.78 14.43
C GLY A 166 -8.75 3.00 13.58
N ASP A 167 -10.03 3.34 13.77
CA ASP A 167 -11.17 2.78 13.05
C ASP A 167 -11.12 3.06 11.54
N ALA A 168 -11.60 2.14 10.70
CA ALA A 168 -11.68 2.38 9.25
C ALA A 168 -12.46 3.66 8.90
N ILE A 169 -12.00 4.39 7.88
CA ILE A 169 -12.62 5.66 7.44
C ILE A 169 -13.34 5.44 6.11
N ARG A 170 -14.58 5.94 6.01
CA ARG A 170 -15.33 5.84 4.76
C ARG A 170 -14.66 6.67 3.67
N HIS A 171 -14.36 6.04 2.55
CA HIS A 171 -13.77 6.70 1.39
C HIS A 171 -14.69 7.79 0.86
N ARG A 172 -14.10 8.96 0.55
CA ARG A 172 -14.76 10.11 -0.05
C ARG A 172 -14.33 10.25 -1.51
N PRO A 173 -15.04 11.04 -2.34
CA PRO A 173 -14.76 11.11 -3.77
C PRO A 173 -13.35 11.58 -4.10
N GLU A 174 -12.77 12.51 -3.31
CA GLU A 174 -11.41 13.01 -3.49
C GLU A 174 -10.33 11.96 -3.22
N MET A 175 -10.54 11.11 -2.21
CA MET A 175 -9.64 10.01 -1.88
C MET A 175 -9.64 8.97 -3.00
N VAL A 176 -10.84 8.58 -3.45
CA VAL A 176 -11.03 7.64 -4.56
C VAL A 176 -10.34 8.13 -5.83
N ARG A 177 -10.54 9.40 -6.23
CA ARG A 177 -9.88 9.96 -7.43
C ARG A 177 -8.36 9.91 -7.32
N LEU A 178 -7.81 10.19 -6.14
CA LEU A 178 -6.37 10.11 -5.93
C LEU A 178 -5.87 8.68 -6.04
N THR A 179 -6.53 7.71 -5.40
CA THR A 179 -6.19 6.29 -5.50
C THR A 179 -6.25 5.79 -6.94
N GLU A 180 -7.29 6.13 -7.69
CA GLU A 180 -7.41 5.78 -9.12
C GLU A 180 -6.23 6.33 -9.94
N ARG A 181 -5.82 7.58 -9.70
CA ARG A 181 -4.66 8.19 -10.36
C ARG A 181 -3.35 7.49 -10.02
N LEU A 182 -3.14 7.11 -8.75
CA LEU A 182 -1.92 6.42 -8.32
C LEU A 182 -1.82 5.02 -8.95
N VAL A 183 -2.90 4.24 -8.91
CA VAL A 183 -2.95 2.90 -9.53
C VAL A 183 -2.77 3.00 -11.05
N GLN A 184 -3.38 4.00 -11.67
CA GLN A 184 -3.20 4.26 -13.10
C GLN A 184 -1.73 4.60 -13.42
N GLU A 185 -1.13 5.51 -12.68
CA GLU A 185 0.22 6.02 -12.93
C GLU A 185 1.26 4.91 -12.75
N PHE A 186 1.26 4.25 -11.60
CA PHE A 186 2.22 3.19 -11.29
C PHE A 186 1.90 1.87 -11.99
N GLY A 187 0.65 1.64 -12.42
CA GLY A 187 0.30 0.53 -13.30
C GLY A 187 0.77 0.74 -14.75
N THR A 188 0.86 1.99 -15.19
CA THR A 188 1.36 2.36 -16.53
C THR A 188 2.87 2.49 -16.55
N HIS A 189 3.46 3.01 -15.46
CA HIS A 189 4.89 3.23 -15.29
C HIS A 189 5.42 2.47 -14.05
N PRO A 190 5.32 1.13 -14.01
CA PRO A 190 5.76 0.34 -12.84
C PRO A 190 7.25 0.49 -12.54
N GLY A 191 8.06 0.88 -13.53
CA GLY A 191 9.47 1.20 -13.37
C GLY A 191 9.75 2.33 -12.36
N LEU A 192 8.78 3.19 -12.05
CA LEU A 192 8.93 4.21 -11.00
C LEU A 192 9.07 3.58 -9.59
N LEU A 193 8.42 2.44 -9.35
CA LEU A 193 8.42 1.74 -8.05
C LEU A 193 9.37 0.52 -8.01
N ALA A 194 10.00 0.16 -9.12
CA ALA A 194 10.84 -1.05 -9.21
C ALA A 194 12.04 -0.97 -8.25
N HIS A 195 12.35 -2.08 -7.57
CA HIS A 195 13.58 -2.21 -6.79
C HIS A 195 14.51 -3.20 -7.48
N ASN A 196 15.73 -2.80 -7.81
CA ASN A 196 16.77 -3.73 -8.23
C ASN A 196 18.09 -3.41 -7.53
N GLU A 197 18.41 -4.17 -6.49
CA GLU A 197 19.68 -4.04 -5.76
C GLU A 197 20.84 -4.78 -6.45
N ASN A 198 20.56 -5.76 -7.32
CA ASN A 198 21.58 -6.69 -7.79
C ASN A 198 22.39 -6.21 -8.99
N GLY A 199 21.92 -5.25 -9.80
CA GLY A 199 22.64 -4.77 -10.99
C GLY A 199 22.95 -5.83 -12.08
N ASP A 200 22.67 -7.12 -11.83
CA ASP A 200 22.94 -8.26 -12.70
C ASP A 200 21.86 -8.43 -13.79
N LEU A 201 20.69 -7.82 -13.59
CA LEU A 201 19.74 -7.59 -14.67
C LEU A 201 20.18 -6.32 -15.39
N GLU A 202 20.99 -6.49 -16.44
CA GLU A 202 21.67 -5.42 -17.22
C GLU A 202 20.77 -4.25 -17.69
N ASN A 203 19.44 -4.36 -17.56
CA ASN A 203 18.46 -3.35 -17.99
C ASN A 203 17.40 -2.96 -16.94
N ALA A 204 17.47 -3.44 -15.70
CA ALA A 204 16.49 -3.07 -14.67
C ALA A 204 17.11 -2.03 -13.71
N GLU A 205 16.66 -0.78 -13.80
CA GLU A 205 17.07 0.28 -12.86
C GLU A 205 16.11 0.32 -11.67
N THR A 206 16.63 0.65 -10.48
CA THR A 206 15.78 0.99 -9.32
C THR A 206 15.06 2.30 -9.63
N GLY A 207 13.74 2.26 -9.55
CA GLY A 207 12.88 3.42 -9.78
C GLY A 207 13.10 4.51 -8.73
N PRO A 208 12.95 5.79 -9.07
CA PRO A 208 13.19 6.89 -8.12
C PRO A 208 12.19 6.95 -6.95
N LEU A 209 11.11 6.17 -7.02
CA LEU A 209 9.97 6.21 -6.10
C LEU A 209 9.76 4.89 -5.36
N TYR A 210 10.71 3.95 -5.47
CA TYR A 210 10.63 2.60 -4.94
C TYR A 210 10.39 2.54 -3.41
N ALA A 211 10.81 3.56 -2.67
CA ALA A 211 10.59 3.67 -1.23
C ALA A 211 9.13 3.99 -0.83
N MET A 212 8.20 4.18 -1.78
CA MET A 212 6.77 4.36 -1.48
C MET A 212 5.98 3.05 -1.44
N ARG A 213 6.61 1.90 -1.72
CA ARG A 213 5.86 0.65 -1.96
C ARG A 213 5.08 0.19 -0.73
N ASP A 214 5.64 0.36 0.46
CA ASP A 214 4.98 0.09 1.74
C ASP A 214 3.65 0.86 1.86
N SER A 215 3.69 2.18 1.67
CA SER A 215 2.53 3.08 1.65
C SER A 215 1.54 2.67 0.55
N MET A 216 2.04 2.32 -0.65
CA MET A 216 1.19 1.82 -1.73
C MET A 216 0.50 0.50 -1.36
N GLY A 217 1.14 -0.34 -0.57
CA GLY A 217 0.56 -1.56 0.00
C GLY A 217 -0.56 -1.28 0.99
N ASP A 218 -0.36 -0.31 1.88
CA ASP A 218 -1.37 0.14 2.84
C ASP A 218 -2.58 0.79 2.14
N ILE A 219 -2.36 1.59 1.10
CA ILE A 219 -3.43 2.09 0.22
C ILE A 219 -4.16 0.93 -0.47
N THR A 220 -3.43 -0.06 -0.98
CA THR A 220 -4.05 -1.24 -1.62
C THR A 220 -4.93 -2.01 -0.65
N ALA A 221 -4.47 -2.18 0.58
CA ALA A 221 -5.19 -2.85 1.65
C ALA A 221 -6.50 -2.11 1.99
N GLU A 222 -6.48 -0.78 2.10
CA GLU A 222 -7.68 0.03 2.38
C GLU A 222 -8.74 -0.10 1.25
N TYR A 223 -8.31 -0.26 0.00
CA TYR A 223 -9.18 -0.40 -1.18
C TYR A 223 -9.37 -1.85 -1.64
N MET A 224 -9.18 -2.84 -0.76
CA MET A 224 -9.19 -4.27 -1.12
C MET A 224 -10.44 -4.72 -1.89
N GLY A 225 -11.61 -4.20 -1.52
CA GLY A 225 -12.86 -4.52 -2.22
C GLY A 225 -12.87 -4.06 -3.69
N ASP A 226 -12.27 -2.91 -3.98
CA ASP A 226 -12.15 -2.37 -5.33
C ASP A 226 -11.11 -3.14 -6.16
N PHE A 227 -9.99 -3.56 -5.55
CA PHE A 227 -8.99 -4.42 -6.19
C PHE A 227 -9.56 -5.81 -6.52
N GLN A 228 -10.20 -6.48 -5.56
CA GLN A 228 -10.83 -7.79 -5.80
C GLN A 228 -11.93 -7.70 -6.85
N ARG A 229 -12.74 -6.62 -6.85
CA ARG A 229 -13.73 -6.41 -7.92
C ARG A 229 -13.07 -6.31 -9.29
N THR A 230 -11.95 -5.61 -9.38
CA THR A 230 -11.23 -5.37 -10.64
C THR A 230 -10.71 -6.67 -11.26
N MET A 231 -10.21 -7.62 -10.47
CA MET A 231 -9.58 -8.86 -10.98
C MET A 231 -10.49 -9.70 -11.89
N TYR A 232 -11.79 -9.73 -11.62
CA TYR A 232 -12.78 -10.50 -12.40
C TYR A 232 -13.89 -9.64 -13.01
N ASN A 233 -13.70 -8.31 -13.06
CA ASN A 233 -14.73 -7.36 -13.50
C ASN A 233 -16.08 -7.62 -12.79
N GLY A 234 -16.00 -7.80 -11.47
CA GLY A 234 -17.13 -8.12 -10.62
C GLY A 234 -18.13 -6.96 -10.52
N ALA A 235 -19.37 -7.28 -10.14
CA ALA A 235 -20.38 -6.27 -9.90
C ALA A 235 -20.16 -5.59 -8.52
N PRO A 236 -20.40 -4.28 -8.36
CA PRO A 236 -20.18 -3.56 -7.09
C PRO A 236 -20.96 -4.12 -5.89
N ASP A 237 -22.13 -4.72 -6.12
CA ASP A 237 -22.94 -5.36 -5.08
C ASP A 237 -22.34 -6.66 -4.53
N LYS A 238 -21.49 -7.33 -5.32
CA LYS A 238 -20.73 -8.52 -4.88
C LYS A 238 -19.43 -8.18 -4.16
N PHE A 239 -18.90 -6.98 -4.40
CA PHE A 239 -17.63 -6.51 -3.86
C PHE A 239 -17.80 -5.09 -3.32
N PRO A 240 -18.48 -4.95 -2.16
CA PRO A 240 -18.82 -3.64 -1.62
C PRO A 240 -17.58 -2.86 -1.17
N ALA A 241 -17.51 -1.60 -1.57
CA ALA A 241 -16.53 -0.64 -1.06
C ALA A 241 -16.97 -0.06 0.30
N PHE A 242 -16.01 0.42 1.08
CA PHE A 242 -16.28 1.12 2.32
C PHE A 242 -16.43 2.63 2.10
N GLY A 243 -17.56 3.05 1.55
CA GLY A 243 -17.78 4.45 1.13
C GLY A 243 -17.89 4.55 -0.38
N ASP A 244 -17.30 5.59 -0.97
CA ASP A 244 -17.16 5.68 -2.42
C ASP A 244 -16.21 4.61 -2.96
N SER A 245 -16.40 4.22 -4.21
CA SER A 245 -15.74 3.06 -4.82
C SER A 245 -14.81 3.49 -5.95
N ALA A 246 -13.57 2.98 -5.93
CA ALA A 246 -12.59 3.21 -6.99
C ALA A 246 -12.73 2.24 -8.15
N THR A 247 -12.53 2.70 -9.38
CA THR A 247 -12.53 1.87 -10.58
C THR A 247 -11.15 1.85 -11.20
N PHE A 248 -10.56 0.67 -11.27
CA PHE A 248 -9.23 0.49 -11.85
C PHE A 248 -9.32 -0.19 -13.23
N ASP A 249 -8.36 0.14 -14.10
CA ASP A 249 -8.10 -0.70 -15.27
C ASP A 249 -7.45 -2.02 -14.81
N PRO A 250 -7.95 -3.19 -15.26
CA PRO A 250 -7.42 -4.47 -14.80
C PRO A 250 -5.94 -4.69 -15.09
N ASP A 251 -5.41 -4.18 -16.19
CA ASP A 251 -4.02 -4.41 -16.55
C ASP A 251 -3.10 -3.48 -15.75
N GLN A 252 -3.51 -2.23 -15.55
CA GLN A 252 -2.81 -1.30 -14.65
C GLN A 252 -2.79 -1.81 -13.20
N ALA A 253 -3.92 -2.31 -12.68
CA ALA A 253 -3.98 -2.85 -11.33
C ALA A 253 -3.06 -4.07 -11.13
N LYS A 254 -2.96 -4.96 -12.12
CA LYS A 254 -2.04 -6.12 -12.07
C LYS A 254 -0.58 -5.69 -12.10
N ASN A 255 -0.22 -4.76 -12.99
CA ASN A 255 1.13 -4.23 -13.08
C ASN A 255 1.54 -3.53 -11.78
N PHE A 256 0.65 -2.72 -11.23
CA PHE A 256 0.82 -2.07 -9.94
C PHE A 256 1.08 -3.09 -8.80
N LEU A 257 0.21 -4.10 -8.65
CA LEU A 257 0.39 -5.15 -7.64
C LEU A 257 1.70 -5.93 -7.82
N SER A 258 2.15 -6.12 -9.07
CA SER A 258 3.36 -6.87 -9.38
C SER A 258 4.65 -6.22 -8.89
N VAL A 259 4.68 -4.88 -8.80
CA VAL A 259 5.83 -4.13 -8.28
C VAL A 259 5.67 -3.82 -6.79
N VAL A 260 4.47 -3.44 -6.35
CA VAL A 260 4.18 -3.14 -4.94
C VAL A 260 4.38 -4.38 -4.07
N GLY A 261 3.91 -5.54 -4.51
CA GLY A 261 4.02 -6.79 -3.74
C GLY A 261 5.42 -7.37 -3.59
N GLN A 262 6.44 -6.75 -4.18
CA GLN A 262 7.85 -7.12 -3.95
C GLN A 262 8.35 -6.60 -2.60
N ASP A 263 7.67 -5.61 -2.03
CA ASP A 263 7.97 -5.04 -0.73
C ASP A 263 7.38 -5.89 0.41
N PRO A 264 8.16 -6.26 1.44
CA PRO A 264 7.67 -7.07 2.55
C PRO A 264 6.48 -6.48 3.30
N ASP A 265 6.50 -5.18 3.61
CA ASP A 265 5.44 -4.50 4.34
C ASP A 265 4.18 -4.40 3.49
N ALA A 266 4.34 -3.99 2.22
CA ALA A 266 3.22 -3.95 1.29
C ALA A 266 2.58 -5.33 1.09
N TYR A 267 3.40 -6.37 0.94
CA TYR A 267 2.95 -7.75 0.80
C TYR A 267 2.13 -8.20 2.01
N ALA A 268 2.61 -7.90 3.21
CA ALA A 268 1.93 -8.27 4.45
C ALA A 268 0.60 -7.54 4.61
N SER A 269 0.55 -6.24 4.33
CA SER A 269 -0.70 -5.44 4.35
C SER A 269 -1.72 -5.96 3.34
N ILE A 270 -1.31 -6.16 2.09
CA ILE A 270 -2.17 -6.65 1.01
C ILE A 270 -2.70 -8.05 1.33
N THR A 271 -1.83 -8.96 1.78
CA THR A 271 -2.22 -10.34 2.10
C THR A 271 -3.18 -10.38 3.28
N SER A 272 -2.90 -9.62 4.34
CA SER A 272 -3.77 -9.52 5.52
C SER A 272 -5.16 -9.03 5.14
N ALA A 273 -5.24 -7.92 4.41
CA ALA A 273 -6.50 -7.33 3.98
C ALA A 273 -7.25 -8.24 2.99
N GLN A 274 -6.54 -8.86 2.04
CA GLN A 274 -7.11 -9.78 1.07
C GLN A 274 -7.77 -10.98 1.74
N GLN A 275 -7.10 -11.62 2.70
CA GLN A 275 -7.64 -12.80 3.39
C GLN A 275 -8.83 -12.44 4.28
N ALA A 276 -8.78 -11.30 4.99
CA ALA A 276 -9.89 -10.81 5.78
C ALA A 276 -11.12 -10.50 4.91
N TYR A 277 -10.93 -9.73 3.83
CA TYR A 277 -12.02 -9.34 2.94
C TYR A 277 -12.63 -10.55 2.21
N THR A 278 -11.80 -11.48 1.71
CA THR A 278 -12.30 -12.73 1.11
C THR A 278 -13.08 -13.56 2.12
N SER A 279 -12.67 -13.57 3.39
CA SER A 279 -13.42 -14.28 4.45
C SER A 279 -14.81 -13.70 4.65
N ASP A 280 -14.95 -12.37 4.61
CA ASP A 280 -16.25 -11.70 4.69
C ASP A 280 -17.14 -12.02 3.48
N LEU A 281 -16.57 -12.06 2.27
CA LEU A 281 -17.31 -12.46 1.07
C LEU A 281 -17.78 -13.92 1.13
N VAL A 282 -16.97 -14.81 1.69
CA VAL A 282 -17.34 -16.22 1.86
C VAL A 282 -18.42 -16.37 2.93
N ASP A 283 -18.34 -15.61 4.03
CA ASP A 283 -19.40 -15.57 5.04
C ASP A 283 -20.72 -15.08 4.43
N ASP A 284 -20.72 -13.98 3.67
CA ASP A 284 -21.93 -13.50 2.97
C ASP A 284 -22.45 -14.51 1.92
N ALA A 285 -21.55 -15.20 1.22
CA ALA A 285 -21.92 -16.24 0.26
C ALA A 285 -22.68 -17.41 0.90
N ILE A 286 -22.36 -17.77 2.15
CA ILE A 286 -22.92 -18.91 2.88
C ILE A 286 -24.10 -18.47 3.77
N ASN A 287 -23.95 -17.38 4.50
CA ASN A 287 -24.85 -16.93 5.56
C ASN A 287 -25.65 -15.67 5.20
N GLY A 288 -25.24 -14.93 4.18
CA GLY A 288 -25.90 -13.71 3.75
C GLY A 288 -27.24 -13.96 3.06
N ASP A 289 -28.20 -13.09 3.34
CA ASP A 289 -29.49 -13.08 2.68
C ASP A 289 -29.31 -12.91 1.16
N THR A 290 -29.92 -13.79 0.37
CA THR A 290 -29.85 -13.67 -1.08
C THR A 290 -31.18 -13.99 -1.76
N ALA A 291 -31.52 -13.20 -2.77
CA ALA A 291 -32.56 -13.55 -3.74
C ALA A 291 -32.04 -14.45 -4.87
N SER A 292 -30.72 -14.70 -4.92
CA SER A 292 -30.09 -15.52 -5.94
C SER A 292 -30.56 -16.97 -5.85
N LYS A 293 -30.72 -17.61 -7.02
CA LYS A 293 -30.98 -19.05 -7.14
C LYS A 293 -29.71 -19.84 -7.47
N ALA A 294 -28.55 -19.17 -7.52
CA ALA A 294 -27.28 -19.83 -7.69
C ALA A 294 -27.02 -20.78 -6.51
N SER A 295 -26.31 -21.88 -6.78
CA SER A 295 -25.92 -22.79 -5.72
C SER A 295 -24.89 -22.14 -4.81
N VAL A 296 -24.89 -22.52 -3.52
CA VAL A 296 -24.00 -21.90 -2.53
C VAL A 296 -22.53 -22.20 -2.84
N ASP A 297 -22.22 -23.37 -3.41
CA ASP A 297 -20.87 -23.70 -3.89
C ASP A 297 -20.44 -22.80 -5.06
N GLY A 298 -21.36 -22.39 -5.93
CA GLY A 298 -21.09 -21.40 -6.97
C GLY A 298 -20.76 -20.03 -6.38
N ARG A 299 -21.54 -19.57 -5.39
CA ARG A 299 -21.29 -18.30 -4.70
C ARG A 299 -19.96 -18.30 -3.93
N VAL A 300 -19.62 -19.40 -3.27
CA VAL A 300 -18.33 -19.56 -2.57
C VAL A 300 -17.17 -19.50 -3.55
N ARG A 301 -17.28 -20.12 -4.73
CA ARG A 301 -16.27 -20.01 -5.79
C ARG A 301 -16.11 -18.57 -6.26
N ASP A 302 -17.22 -17.87 -6.53
CA ASP A 302 -17.21 -16.46 -6.92
C ASP A 302 -16.53 -15.57 -5.85
N ALA A 303 -16.73 -15.88 -4.56
CA ALA A 303 -16.15 -15.11 -3.45
C ALA A 303 -14.63 -15.31 -3.30
N VAL A 304 -14.12 -16.53 -3.46
CA VAL A 304 -12.68 -16.80 -3.27
C VAL A 304 -11.82 -16.48 -4.48
N ALA A 305 -12.41 -16.49 -5.68
CA ALA A 305 -11.64 -16.39 -6.93
C ALA A 305 -10.77 -15.12 -7.02
N PRO A 306 -11.28 -13.89 -6.72
CA PRO A 306 -10.46 -12.69 -6.88
C PRO A 306 -9.32 -12.59 -5.89
N GLY A 307 -9.56 -12.87 -4.61
CA GLY A 307 -8.50 -12.88 -3.60
C GLY A 307 -7.42 -13.91 -3.94
N ALA A 308 -7.79 -15.10 -4.39
CA ALA A 308 -6.82 -16.10 -4.82
C ALA A 308 -6.02 -15.68 -6.06
N ALA A 309 -6.63 -14.97 -7.02
CA ALA A 309 -5.89 -14.41 -8.16
C ALA A 309 -4.90 -13.33 -7.74
N MET A 310 -5.27 -12.45 -6.80
CA MET A 310 -4.31 -11.50 -6.21
C MET A 310 -3.17 -12.23 -5.51
N ALA A 311 -3.46 -13.25 -4.68
CA ALA A 311 -2.44 -14.08 -4.04
C ALA A 311 -1.47 -14.72 -5.04
N GLY A 312 -1.95 -15.06 -6.25
CA GLY A 312 -1.12 -15.52 -7.37
C GLY A 312 -0.10 -14.48 -7.85
N ILE A 313 -0.55 -13.23 -8.05
CA ILE A 313 0.34 -12.11 -8.42
C ILE A 313 1.36 -11.86 -7.31
N MET A 314 0.90 -11.81 -6.06
CA MET A 314 1.75 -11.53 -4.90
C MET A 314 2.80 -12.62 -4.69
N SER A 315 2.46 -13.90 -4.89
CA SER A 315 3.41 -15.01 -4.77
C SER A 315 4.58 -14.86 -5.76
N GLU A 316 4.29 -14.47 -7.00
CA GLU A 316 5.33 -14.21 -8.00
C GLU A 316 6.15 -12.95 -7.65
N ALA A 317 5.50 -11.90 -7.15
CA ALA A 317 6.20 -10.69 -6.71
C ALA A 317 7.20 -10.98 -5.57
N ARG A 318 6.80 -11.76 -4.55
CA ARG A 318 7.71 -12.22 -3.49
C ARG A 318 8.84 -13.10 -4.03
N ALA A 319 8.52 -14.04 -4.92
CA ALA A 319 9.54 -14.89 -5.55
C ALA A 319 10.59 -14.03 -6.28
N HIS A 320 10.15 -13.04 -7.04
CA HIS A 320 11.03 -12.14 -7.76
C HIS A 320 11.88 -11.27 -6.81
N ALA A 321 11.30 -10.76 -5.73
CA ALA A 321 12.02 -9.99 -4.71
C ALA A 321 13.12 -10.80 -4.01
N VAL A 322 12.80 -12.04 -3.60
CA VAL A 322 13.72 -12.89 -2.83
C VAL A 322 14.77 -13.56 -3.70
N ILE A 323 14.39 -14.03 -4.89
CA ILE A 323 15.21 -14.94 -5.71
C ILE A 323 15.90 -14.20 -6.85
N ASP A 324 15.20 -13.30 -7.54
CA ASP A 324 15.72 -12.67 -8.75
C ASP A 324 16.42 -11.33 -8.42
N TYR A 325 15.76 -10.48 -7.63
CA TYR A 325 16.28 -9.19 -7.24
C TYR A 325 17.10 -9.22 -5.93
N HIS A 326 16.96 -10.27 -5.12
CA HIS A 326 17.53 -10.35 -3.76
C HIS A 326 17.32 -9.08 -2.91
N THR A 327 16.23 -8.34 -3.17
CA THR A 327 15.88 -7.07 -2.51
C THR A 327 15.19 -7.27 -1.17
N ALA A 328 14.84 -8.51 -0.84
CA ALA A 328 14.22 -8.87 0.42
C ALA A 328 14.54 -10.31 0.82
N LYS A 329 14.34 -10.64 2.10
CA LYS A 329 14.51 -12.00 2.64
C LYS A 329 13.23 -12.54 3.23
N ASP A 330 13.13 -13.87 3.32
CA ASP A 330 11.99 -14.55 3.96
C ASP A 330 11.76 -14.05 5.39
N GLU A 331 12.82 -13.73 6.15
CA GLU A 331 12.69 -13.15 7.49
C GLU A 331 12.01 -11.77 7.52
N GLU A 332 12.20 -10.95 6.50
CA GLU A 332 11.60 -9.61 6.41
C GLU A 332 10.10 -9.73 6.14
N PHE A 333 9.68 -10.64 5.24
CA PHE A 333 8.26 -10.96 5.05
C PHE A 333 7.63 -11.51 6.33
N ASN A 334 8.34 -12.39 7.06
CA ASN A 334 7.84 -12.93 8.33
C ASN A 334 7.67 -11.84 9.40
N ALA A 335 8.60 -10.88 9.49
CA ALA A 335 8.51 -9.77 10.43
C ALA A 335 7.36 -8.81 10.08
N ALA A 336 7.25 -8.44 8.79
CA ALA A 336 6.16 -7.61 8.29
C ALA A 336 4.77 -8.22 8.53
N ALA A 337 4.65 -9.55 8.46
CA ALA A 337 3.41 -10.25 8.76
C ALA A 337 2.90 -9.99 10.19
N GLU A 338 3.81 -9.98 11.18
CA GLU A 338 3.46 -9.71 12.57
C GLU A 338 3.06 -8.24 12.77
N GLU A 339 3.76 -7.32 12.11
CA GLU A 339 3.51 -5.88 12.20
C GLU A 339 2.17 -5.50 11.54
N LYS A 340 1.94 -5.99 10.32
CA LYS A 340 0.76 -5.64 9.51
C LYS A 340 -0.47 -6.51 9.78
N ALA A 341 -0.39 -7.47 10.72
CA ALA A 341 -1.52 -8.28 11.18
C ALA A 341 -2.75 -7.45 11.60
N GLY A 342 -2.55 -6.21 12.06
CA GLY A 342 -3.62 -5.27 12.42
C GLY A 342 -4.62 -4.97 11.28
N TRP A 343 -4.21 -5.12 10.02
CA TRP A 343 -5.08 -4.95 8.85
C TRP A 343 -6.29 -5.90 8.86
N VAL A 344 -6.15 -7.09 9.47
CA VAL A 344 -7.28 -8.01 9.65
C VAL A 344 -8.39 -7.31 10.45
N ASN A 345 -8.07 -6.69 11.58
CA ASN A 345 -9.06 -6.01 12.40
C ASN A 345 -9.70 -4.82 11.66
N ARG A 346 -8.89 -4.08 10.89
CA ARG A 346 -9.37 -2.91 10.13
C ARG A 346 -10.39 -3.31 9.07
N ILE A 347 -10.08 -4.28 8.20
CA ILE A 347 -11.00 -4.75 7.14
C ILE A 347 -12.33 -5.23 7.73
N VAL A 348 -12.25 -5.94 8.86
CA VAL A 348 -13.44 -6.51 9.51
C VAL A 348 -14.33 -5.43 10.09
N SER A 349 -13.71 -4.37 10.59
CA SER A 349 -14.43 -3.20 11.08
C SER A 349 -15.15 -2.43 9.97
N MET A 350 -14.64 -2.48 8.72
CA MET A 350 -15.33 -1.88 7.56
C MET A 350 -16.66 -2.60 7.28
N GLY A 351 -16.63 -3.93 7.35
CA GLY A 351 -17.75 -4.82 7.04
C GLY A 351 -18.17 -4.76 5.56
N THR A 352 -18.79 -5.84 5.07
CA THR A 352 -19.46 -5.82 3.76
C THR A 352 -20.79 -5.08 3.89
N ALA A 353 -20.98 -3.99 3.15
CA ALA A 353 -22.09 -3.04 3.28
C ALA A 353 -23.51 -3.61 2.96
N GLY A 354 -23.68 -4.93 2.89
CA GLY A 354 -24.93 -5.63 2.60
C GLY A 354 -25.84 -5.89 3.80
N VAL A 355 -25.36 -5.69 5.03
CA VAL A 355 -26.20 -5.76 6.24
C VAL A 355 -26.51 -4.33 6.65
N GLY A 356 -27.75 -3.89 6.42
CA GLY A 356 -28.22 -2.55 6.77
C GLY A 356 -27.75 -2.14 8.17
N GLU A 357 -27.08 -0.99 8.25
CA GLU A 357 -26.67 -0.36 9.51
C GLU A 357 -26.10 -1.33 10.55
N ARG A 358 -24.95 -1.96 10.27
CA ARG A 358 -23.98 -2.17 11.37
C ARG A 358 -23.39 -0.81 11.75
N VAL A 359 -24.19 -0.02 12.45
CA VAL A 359 -23.70 1.00 13.39
C VAL A 359 -22.67 0.29 14.28
N PRO A 360 -21.54 0.91 14.65
CA PRO A 360 -20.68 0.40 15.71
C PRO A 360 -21.47 0.50 17.02
N ILE A 361 -22.40 -0.43 17.24
CA ILE A 361 -22.98 -0.66 18.54
C ILE A 361 -21.88 -1.39 19.29
N ALA A 362 -21.27 -0.68 20.22
CA ALA A 362 -20.39 -1.27 21.22
C ALA A 362 -20.97 -2.61 21.71
N GLY A 363 -20.28 -3.71 21.41
CA GLY A 363 -20.58 -5.04 21.94
C GLY A 363 -20.88 -6.08 20.87
N GLU A 364 -19.89 -6.95 20.66
CA GLU A 364 -19.96 -8.25 19.98
C GLU A 364 -20.40 -8.23 18.49
N VAL A 365 -19.40 -8.31 17.60
CA VAL A 365 -19.55 -9.04 16.34
C VAL A 365 -19.80 -10.50 16.73
N LEU A 366 -21.06 -10.85 17.01
CA LEU A 366 -21.45 -12.21 17.42
C LEU A 366 -21.01 -13.20 16.32
N GLY A 367 -19.88 -13.89 16.54
CA GLY A 367 -19.48 -15.09 15.80
C GLY A 367 -18.26 -14.99 14.86
N TRP A 368 -17.62 -13.83 14.70
CA TRP A 368 -16.45 -13.69 13.79
C TRP A 368 -15.12 -13.90 14.54
N VAL A 369 -14.27 -14.81 14.07
CA VAL A 369 -13.01 -15.19 14.76
C VAL A 369 -11.82 -14.45 14.14
N GLN A 370 -11.60 -13.19 14.54
CA GLN A 370 -10.51 -12.33 14.05
C GLN A 370 -9.13 -12.96 14.29
N GLU A 371 -8.96 -13.61 15.44
CA GLU A 371 -7.72 -14.30 15.82
C GLU A 371 -7.38 -15.42 14.83
N ASP A 372 -8.36 -16.20 14.37
CA ASP A 372 -8.13 -17.29 13.40
C ASP A 372 -7.67 -16.77 12.05
N ILE A 373 -8.17 -15.61 11.60
CA ILE A 373 -7.72 -15.00 10.34
C ILE A 373 -6.34 -14.43 10.49
N THR A 374 -6.07 -13.77 11.61
CA THR A 374 -4.73 -13.27 11.94
C THR A 374 -3.72 -14.42 11.96
N SER A 375 -4.01 -15.52 12.66
CA SER A 375 -3.16 -16.72 12.67
C SER A 375 -3.01 -17.32 11.26
N SER A 376 -4.08 -17.43 10.48
CA SER A 376 -4.03 -17.92 9.09
C SER A 376 -3.13 -17.06 8.20
N VAL A 377 -3.13 -15.74 8.40
CA VAL A 377 -2.25 -14.81 7.67
C VAL A 377 -0.81 -15.00 8.09
N LEU A 378 -0.53 -15.04 9.40
CA LEU A 378 0.82 -15.28 9.92
C LEU A 378 1.37 -16.61 9.39
N GLU A 379 0.58 -17.69 9.42
CA GLU A 379 0.95 -19.00 8.87
C GLU A 379 1.14 -18.99 7.34
N THR A 380 0.36 -18.19 6.61
CA THR A 380 0.49 -18.04 5.15
C THR A 380 1.81 -17.37 4.76
N ILE A 381 2.21 -16.34 5.50
CA ILE A 381 3.41 -15.57 5.17
C ILE A 381 4.67 -16.25 5.70
N ALA A 382 4.55 -16.90 6.88
CA ALA A 382 5.65 -17.57 7.57
C ALA A 382 6.35 -18.60 6.69
N LYS A 383 7.68 -18.45 6.58
CA LYS A 383 8.53 -19.41 5.88
C LYS A 383 9.81 -19.70 6.65
N ASP A 384 10.17 -20.98 6.73
CA ASP A 384 11.43 -21.43 7.33
C ASP A 384 12.59 -21.07 6.40
N SER A 385 13.49 -20.20 6.85
CA SER A 385 14.62 -19.67 6.05
C SER A 385 15.81 -20.62 5.89
N ALA A 386 15.59 -21.93 5.91
CA ALA A 386 16.67 -22.91 5.81
C ALA A 386 17.24 -22.98 4.38
N ASP A 387 18.40 -22.34 4.19
CA ASP A 387 19.28 -22.32 3.01
C ASP A 387 19.22 -23.59 2.12
N ASP A 388 18.53 -23.51 0.97
CA ASP A 388 18.89 -24.29 -0.22
C ASP A 388 18.39 -23.60 -1.50
N ALA A 389 19.23 -22.75 -2.08
CA ALA A 389 18.94 -21.89 -3.23
C ALA A 389 18.76 -22.61 -4.59
N SER A 390 18.56 -23.93 -4.63
CA SER A 390 18.51 -24.69 -5.90
C SER A 390 17.12 -25.16 -6.35
N GLN A 391 16.06 -24.93 -5.55
CA GLN A 391 14.66 -25.18 -5.94
C GLN A 391 13.68 -24.03 -5.60
N ALA A 392 14.20 -22.84 -5.29
CA ALA A 392 13.47 -21.80 -4.57
C ALA A 392 12.21 -21.25 -5.27
N ALA A 393 12.21 -21.00 -6.59
CA ALA A 393 11.07 -20.34 -7.24
C ALA A 393 9.84 -21.25 -7.38
N GLY A 394 10.06 -22.54 -7.69
CA GLY A 394 9.00 -23.54 -7.74
C GLY A 394 8.43 -23.85 -6.35
N GLU A 395 9.28 -23.81 -5.32
CA GLU A 395 8.88 -23.93 -3.92
C GLU A 395 8.06 -22.71 -3.47
N GLU A 396 8.47 -21.49 -3.84
CA GLU A 396 7.75 -20.25 -3.51
C GLU A 396 6.34 -20.24 -4.12
N TYR A 397 6.23 -20.53 -5.42
CA TYR A 397 4.94 -20.67 -6.08
C TYR A 397 4.06 -21.73 -5.42
N THR A 398 4.63 -22.90 -5.08
CA THR A 398 3.88 -24.00 -4.46
C THR A 398 3.43 -23.64 -3.05
N SER A 399 4.27 -22.95 -2.28
CA SER A 399 3.97 -22.45 -0.94
C SER A 399 2.82 -21.43 -1.00
N GLY A 400 2.97 -20.39 -1.81
CA GLY A 400 1.93 -19.36 -1.99
C GLY A 400 0.61 -19.94 -2.51
N ARG A 401 0.66 -20.92 -3.42
CA ARG A 401 -0.54 -21.63 -3.87
C ARG A 401 -1.20 -22.43 -2.75
N THR A 402 -0.42 -23.15 -1.94
CA THR A 402 -0.93 -23.92 -0.79
C THR A 402 -1.57 -23.01 0.24
N ALA A 403 -0.93 -21.88 0.54
CA ALA A 403 -1.49 -20.87 1.42
C ALA A 403 -2.82 -20.29 0.91
N ALA A 404 -2.94 -20.00 -0.39
CA ALA A 404 -4.21 -19.55 -0.98
C ALA A 404 -5.32 -20.61 -0.87
N LEU A 405 -4.98 -21.90 -1.02
CA LEU A 405 -5.91 -23.02 -0.83
C LEU A 405 -6.39 -23.10 0.62
N ASP A 406 -5.45 -23.02 1.56
CA ASP A 406 -5.73 -23.22 2.99
C ASP A 406 -6.46 -22.01 3.59
N SER A 407 -6.09 -20.78 3.21
CA SER A 407 -6.85 -19.57 3.56
C SER A 407 -8.30 -19.63 3.06
N SER A 408 -8.53 -20.11 1.83
CA SER A 408 -9.87 -20.28 1.26
C SER A 408 -10.68 -21.38 1.98
N GLU A 409 -10.03 -22.48 2.38
CA GLU A 409 -10.66 -23.51 3.20
C GLU A 409 -11.00 -22.99 4.60
N ALA A 410 -10.13 -22.19 5.20
CA ALA A 410 -10.32 -21.60 6.51
C ALA A 410 -11.48 -20.59 6.48
N ALA A 411 -11.63 -19.80 5.40
CA ALA A 411 -12.76 -18.89 5.21
C ALA A 411 -14.11 -19.63 5.22
N VAL A 412 -14.21 -20.75 4.48
CA VAL A 412 -15.42 -21.59 4.50
C VAL A 412 -15.65 -22.20 5.88
N SER A 413 -14.58 -22.67 6.53
CA SER A 413 -14.68 -23.26 7.87
C SER A 413 -15.25 -22.27 8.88
N ARG A 414 -14.77 -21.02 8.86
CA ARG A 414 -15.27 -19.93 9.70
C ARG A 414 -16.73 -19.61 9.41
N ALA A 415 -17.10 -19.43 8.15
CA ALA A 415 -18.48 -19.15 7.76
C ALA A 415 -19.46 -20.25 8.22
N VAL A 416 -19.07 -21.52 8.10
CA VAL A 416 -19.89 -22.64 8.61
C VAL A 416 -19.99 -22.63 10.13
N LEU A 417 -18.90 -22.31 10.84
CA LEU A 417 -18.89 -22.21 12.30
C LEU A 417 -19.69 -21.02 12.84
N ASN A 418 -19.76 -19.93 12.07
CA ASN A 418 -20.54 -18.74 12.41
C ASN A 418 -22.04 -19.03 12.45
N ASN A 419 -22.50 -20.06 11.74
CA ASN A 419 -23.90 -20.47 11.66
C ASN A 419 -24.08 -21.98 11.86
N GLN A 420 -23.77 -22.48 13.06
CA GLN A 420 -23.81 -23.92 13.39
C GLN A 420 -25.21 -24.54 13.28
N GLU A 421 -26.27 -23.74 13.37
CA GLU A 421 -27.66 -24.19 13.15
C GLU A 421 -28.14 -23.98 11.70
N GLY A 422 -27.29 -23.42 10.85
CA GLY A 422 -27.57 -23.11 9.45
C GLY A 422 -27.68 -24.36 8.56
N PRO A 423 -28.23 -24.20 7.35
CA PRO A 423 -28.48 -25.31 6.43
C PRO A 423 -27.21 -25.98 5.87
N TYR A 424 -26.02 -25.45 6.17
CA TYR A 424 -24.73 -25.91 5.66
C TYR A 424 -23.78 -26.41 6.75
N SER A 425 -24.27 -26.58 7.99
CA SER A 425 -23.46 -27.03 9.12
C SER A 425 -23.24 -28.55 9.15
N ASP A 426 -23.89 -29.31 8.25
CA ASP A 426 -23.63 -30.73 8.14
C ASP A 426 -22.21 -31.00 7.59
N PRO A 427 -21.48 -32.00 8.12
CA PRO A 427 -20.08 -32.22 7.76
C PRO A 427 -19.83 -32.50 6.27
N ASP A 428 -20.76 -33.16 5.58
CA ASP A 428 -20.59 -33.55 4.18
C ASP A 428 -20.73 -32.32 3.27
N THR A 429 -21.74 -31.47 3.51
CA THR A 429 -21.90 -30.20 2.78
C THR A 429 -20.75 -29.25 3.07
N ALA A 430 -20.33 -29.11 4.34
CA ALA A 430 -19.18 -28.27 4.69
C ALA A 430 -17.90 -28.73 3.97
N SER A 431 -17.65 -30.05 3.89
CA SER A 431 -16.52 -30.61 3.16
C SER A 431 -16.58 -30.33 1.65
N GLN A 432 -17.77 -30.38 1.05
CA GLN A 432 -17.97 -30.04 -0.36
C GLN A 432 -17.71 -28.56 -0.65
N LEU A 433 -18.16 -27.65 0.24
CA LEU A 433 -17.90 -26.21 0.09
C LEU A 433 -16.40 -25.89 0.23
N LYS A 434 -15.71 -26.50 1.19
CA LYS A 434 -14.24 -26.39 1.31
C LYS A 434 -13.54 -26.88 0.05
N SER A 435 -13.94 -28.04 -0.47
CA SER A 435 -13.38 -28.60 -1.71
C SER A 435 -13.63 -27.70 -2.93
N ALA A 436 -14.82 -27.09 -3.01
CA ALA A 436 -15.16 -26.12 -4.05
C ALA A 436 -14.29 -24.87 -3.97
N ALA A 437 -14.13 -24.31 -2.76
CA ALA A 437 -13.29 -23.15 -2.50
C ALA A 437 -11.82 -23.43 -2.87
N LYS A 438 -11.24 -24.53 -2.36
CA LYS A 438 -9.87 -24.96 -2.70
C LYS A 438 -9.67 -25.11 -4.21
N THR A 439 -10.59 -25.81 -4.88
CA THR A 439 -10.46 -26.02 -6.33
C THR A 439 -10.44 -24.69 -7.09
N GLN A 440 -11.33 -23.76 -6.73
CA GLN A 440 -11.37 -22.45 -7.37
C GLN A 440 -10.15 -21.61 -7.03
N ALA A 441 -9.77 -21.53 -5.76
CA ALA A 441 -8.60 -20.79 -5.32
C ALA A 441 -7.32 -21.26 -6.02
N GLY A 442 -7.12 -22.58 -6.15
CA GLY A 442 -5.97 -23.13 -6.85
C GLY A 442 -5.94 -22.86 -8.35
N ASN A 443 -7.10 -22.65 -8.98
CA ASN A 443 -7.20 -22.24 -10.39
C ASN A 443 -6.91 -20.74 -10.53
N SER A 444 -7.58 -19.92 -9.73
CA SER A 444 -7.45 -18.46 -9.74
C SER A 444 -6.05 -18.00 -9.35
N HIS A 445 -5.41 -18.63 -8.37
CA HIS A 445 -3.99 -18.38 -8.04
C HIS A 445 -3.08 -18.59 -9.25
N GLY A 446 -3.28 -19.71 -9.97
CA GLY A 446 -2.55 -19.97 -11.21
C GLY A 446 -2.91 -19.02 -12.37
N GLU A 447 -4.06 -18.35 -12.35
CA GLU A 447 -4.39 -17.27 -13.30
C GLU A 447 -3.63 -15.99 -12.94
N GLY A 448 -3.63 -15.62 -11.66
CA GLY A 448 -2.87 -14.48 -11.13
C GLY A 448 -1.38 -14.55 -11.42
N ALA A 449 -0.76 -15.70 -11.14
CA ALA A 449 0.65 -15.92 -11.44
C ALA A 449 0.97 -15.80 -12.95
N LYS A 450 0.05 -16.23 -13.83
CA LYS A 450 0.20 -16.03 -15.28
C LYS A 450 0.06 -14.57 -15.69
N TRP A 451 -0.78 -13.79 -15.01
CA TRP A 451 -0.89 -12.36 -15.26
C TRP A 451 0.41 -11.63 -14.91
N TYR A 452 1.05 -11.99 -13.79
CA TYR A 452 2.39 -11.49 -13.44
C TYR A 452 3.41 -11.84 -14.53
N ALA A 453 3.48 -13.10 -14.96
CA ALA A 453 4.42 -13.51 -16.00
C ALA A 453 4.18 -12.77 -17.34
N ALA A 454 2.92 -12.43 -17.65
CA ALA A 454 2.59 -11.68 -18.87
C ALA A 454 3.05 -10.21 -18.81
N SER A 455 3.06 -9.58 -17.63
CA SER A 455 3.54 -8.18 -17.48
C SER A 455 5.06 -8.05 -17.52
N HIS A 456 5.80 -9.14 -17.32
CA HIS A 456 7.28 -9.15 -17.30
C HIS A 456 7.91 -9.71 -18.58
N THR A 457 7.11 -10.05 -19.60
CA THR A 457 7.60 -10.58 -20.90
C THR A 457 7.42 -9.63 -22.08
N SER A 458 6.89 -8.42 -21.83
CA SER A 458 6.72 -7.32 -22.78
C SER A 458 7.77 -6.24 -22.57
#